data_AF-A0A5F1YJJ7-F1
#
_entry.id   AF-A0A5F1YJJ7-F1
#
_cell.length_a   1.000
_cell.length_b   1.000
_cell.length_c   1.000
_cell.angle_alpha   90.00
_cell.angle_beta   90.00
_cell.angle_gamma   90.00
#
_symmetry.space_group_name_H-M   'P 1'
#
loop_
_entity.id
_entity.type
_entity.pdbx_description
1 polymer ?
#
loop_
_entity_poly.entity_id
_entity_poly.type
_entity_poly.pdbx_seq_one_letter_code
_entity_poly.pdbx_strand_id
1 'polypeptide(L)'
;MEKIEIGVIAAAGKGTRAYPRTTFIPKPLFEFQGKTILERNVELMRNTFRVKKIYVLVGHLKEMVISEIERIQKNHPNLEIIPSPWTTKGLASDIASLSSKIVSPFITILGDEFYFHPDHKKFVDTFKKHPKLIASIGVQKTSLLSRIRKNYSVELKGDRILELVEKPSDPPNDLLGLGSYLFTPAYFEYFKTTPPSPKSGVIEITDVIDRMAKESGQVFATELNVEYFNINSMQDYHHAVYEIRNEEFAKFKTTLIVPTKNNERSIADVIVDFKGKVDEILVVDAGSTDKTLEIAKKEKAKVIHCDVLQPDVFGIQVDLGIKSASGDIAVVVTPDGSYRSKDYPKLLEYLKDSDMVIGTRTTRQMIEQGSNLLPGVRVINLILGKLIEVFWWGMEPRFTDAMCSYFAIWKDSYAKIRPGLEMKDKRIIPELMMETVRSYMRCIEIPISYYRPIESVKKDIAREFFSVIGLMFKKKWSGN
;
A
#
# COMPACT_ATOMS: atom_id res chain seq x y z
N MET A 1 -21.85 -30.45 13.47
CA MET A 1 -21.71 -29.28 12.58
C MET A 1 -20.62 -29.61 11.58
N GLU A 2 -20.94 -29.55 10.29
CA GLU A 2 -19.88 -29.64 9.26
C GLU A 2 -18.86 -28.53 9.52
N LYS A 3 -17.57 -28.89 9.48
CA LYS A 3 -16.49 -27.92 9.65
C LYS A 3 -16.21 -27.30 8.28
N ILE A 4 -16.04 -25.99 8.24
CA ILE A 4 -15.58 -25.27 7.05
C ILE A 4 -14.06 -25.52 6.95
N GLU A 5 -13.66 -26.65 6.39
CA GLU A 5 -12.25 -27.04 6.30
C GLU A 5 -11.57 -26.52 5.02
N ILE A 6 -12.36 -26.05 4.05
CA ILE A 6 -11.90 -25.62 2.72
C ILE A 6 -12.19 -24.13 2.51
N GLY A 7 -11.18 -23.41 2.03
CA GLY A 7 -11.29 -22.05 1.51
C GLY A 7 -11.02 -22.00 0.00
N VAL A 8 -11.56 -20.99 -0.67
CA VAL A 8 -11.34 -20.71 -2.10
C VAL A 8 -11.07 -19.21 -2.28
N ILE A 9 -9.92 -18.84 -2.82
CA ILE A 9 -9.60 -17.44 -3.13
C ILE A 9 -9.60 -17.26 -4.65
N ALA A 10 -10.42 -16.34 -5.16
CA ALA A 10 -10.48 -16.02 -6.58
C ALA A 10 -9.45 -14.94 -6.95
N ALA A 11 -8.21 -15.35 -7.28
CA ALA A 11 -7.08 -14.45 -7.58
C ALA A 11 -6.80 -14.31 -9.09
N ALA A 12 -7.74 -14.68 -9.96
CA ALA A 12 -7.52 -14.85 -11.40
C ALA A 12 -7.71 -13.60 -12.26
N GLY A 13 -8.09 -12.46 -11.66
CA GLY A 13 -8.49 -11.24 -12.37
C GLY A 13 -7.42 -10.70 -13.32
N LYS A 14 -7.80 -10.45 -14.57
CA LYS A 14 -6.99 -9.67 -15.52
C LYS A 14 -6.97 -8.21 -15.05
N GLY A 15 -5.81 -7.69 -14.65
CA GLY A 15 -5.59 -6.27 -14.29
C GLY A 15 -5.66 -5.32 -15.50
N THR A 16 -6.71 -5.42 -16.32
CA THR A 16 -6.79 -4.82 -17.67
C THR A 16 -7.02 -3.30 -17.73
N ARG A 17 -7.03 -2.58 -16.60
CA ARG A 17 -7.28 -1.12 -16.58
C ARG A 17 -6.06 -0.26 -16.24
N ALA A 18 -4.84 -0.80 -16.31
CA ALA A 18 -3.59 -0.07 -16.12
C ALA A 18 -2.70 -0.04 -17.39
N TYR A 19 -3.32 0.10 -18.58
CA TYR A 19 -2.63 0.24 -19.86
C TYR A 19 -2.25 1.73 -20.11
N PRO A 20 -1.06 2.09 -20.66
CA PRO A 20 -0.17 1.27 -21.49
C PRO A 20 1.22 0.87 -20.97
N ARG A 21 1.63 1.17 -19.73
CA ARG A 21 3.08 1.21 -19.45
C ARG A 21 3.44 0.60 -18.11
N THR A 22 4.20 -0.51 -18.18
CA THR A 22 4.97 -1.23 -17.13
C THR A 22 4.27 -2.41 -16.41
N THR A 23 5.09 -3.35 -15.89
CA THR A 23 4.77 -4.72 -15.45
C THR A 23 3.52 -4.80 -14.58
N PHE A 24 2.50 -5.55 -15.02
CA PHE A 24 1.27 -5.71 -14.27
C PHE A 24 1.56 -6.33 -12.89
N ILE A 25 1.14 -5.69 -11.81
CA ILE A 25 1.03 -6.34 -10.51
C ILE A 25 -0.40 -6.91 -10.44
N PRO A 26 -0.58 -8.24 -10.25
CA PRO A 26 -1.89 -8.81 -10.00
C PRO A 26 -2.56 -8.12 -8.80
N LYS A 27 -3.83 -7.75 -8.92
CA LYS A 27 -4.57 -7.05 -7.84
C LYS A 27 -4.42 -7.69 -6.45
N PRO A 28 -4.45 -9.04 -6.30
CA PRO A 28 -4.29 -9.67 -4.98
C PRO A 28 -2.91 -9.45 -4.35
N LEU A 29 -1.92 -9.00 -5.12
CA LEU A 29 -0.56 -8.74 -4.67
C LEU A 29 -0.32 -7.29 -4.29
N PHE A 30 -1.33 -6.41 -4.32
CA PHE A 30 -1.20 -5.12 -3.66
C PHE A 30 -0.96 -5.30 -2.17
N GLU A 31 -0.06 -4.49 -1.61
CA GLU A 31 0.48 -4.71 -0.27
C GLU A 31 0.24 -3.51 0.65
N PHE A 32 -0.34 -3.75 1.81
CA PHE A 32 -0.49 -2.74 2.85
C PHE A 32 0.13 -3.24 4.16
N GLN A 33 0.97 -2.42 4.82
CA GLN A 33 1.70 -2.76 6.06
C GLN A 33 2.45 -4.10 5.95
N GLY A 34 3.17 -4.30 4.85
CA GLY A 34 4.01 -5.47 4.61
C GLY A 34 3.27 -6.78 4.29
N LYS A 35 1.95 -6.76 4.06
CA LYS A 35 1.17 -7.94 3.67
C LYS A 35 0.36 -7.69 2.41
N THR A 36 0.34 -8.67 1.50
CA THR A 36 -0.51 -8.64 0.31
C THR A 36 -1.99 -8.80 0.69
N ILE A 37 -2.91 -8.36 -0.19
CA ILE A 37 -4.35 -8.66 -0.05
C ILE A 37 -4.57 -10.18 0.00
N LEU A 38 -3.83 -10.95 -0.81
CA LEU A 38 -3.86 -12.40 -0.80
C LEU A 38 -3.46 -12.98 0.57
N GLU A 39 -2.35 -12.54 1.16
CA GLU A 39 -1.91 -12.97 2.49
C GLU A 39 -2.96 -12.64 3.56
N ARG A 40 -3.54 -11.43 3.51
CA ARG A 40 -4.61 -11.02 4.44
C ARG A 40 -5.85 -11.90 4.31
N ASN A 41 -6.26 -12.26 3.08
CA ASN A 41 -7.38 -13.15 2.83
C ASN A 41 -7.08 -14.59 3.29
N VAL A 42 -5.85 -15.07 3.12
CA VAL A 42 -5.40 -16.36 3.66
C VAL A 42 -5.43 -16.37 5.20
N GLU A 43 -4.92 -15.33 5.84
CA GLU A 43 -4.95 -15.18 7.29
C GLU A 43 -6.38 -15.09 7.83
N LEU A 44 -7.26 -14.35 7.14
CA LEU A 44 -8.69 -14.29 7.44
C LEU A 44 -9.32 -15.68 7.42
N MET A 45 -9.10 -16.45 6.34
CA MET A 45 -9.61 -17.82 6.23
C MET A 45 -9.08 -18.72 7.35
N ARG A 46 -7.78 -18.69 7.60
CA ARG A 46 -7.13 -19.52 8.62
C ARG A 46 -7.59 -19.16 10.03
N ASN A 47 -7.56 -17.88 10.39
CA ASN A 47 -7.76 -17.45 11.78
C ASN A 47 -9.25 -17.48 12.17
N THR A 48 -10.14 -17.14 11.23
CA THR A 48 -11.58 -17.04 11.49
C THR A 48 -12.29 -18.36 11.27
N PHE A 49 -12.08 -18.99 10.12
CA PHE A 49 -12.79 -20.20 9.72
C PHE A 49 -12.06 -21.48 10.11
N ARG A 50 -10.76 -21.39 10.44
CA ARG A 50 -9.90 -22.55 10.73
C ARG A 50 -9.85 -23.54 9.57
N VAL A 51 -9.84 -23.03 8.34
CA VAL A 51 -9.64 -23.85 7.15
C VAL A 51 -8.28 -24.54 7.22
N LYS A 52 -8.22 -25.75 6.67
CA LYS A 52 -6.99 -26.55 6.55
C LYS A 52 -6.42 -26.50 5.14
N LYS A 53 -7.27 -26.19 4.16
CA LYS A 53 -6.93 -26.18 2.74
C LYS A 53 -7.53 -24.96 2.06
N ILE A 54 -6.74 -24.26 1.25
CA ILE A 54 -7.18 -23.12 0.45
C ILE A 54 -6.84 -23.38 -1.01
N TYR A 55 -7.83 -23.35 -1.89
CA TYR A 55 -7.61 -23.32 -3.32
C TYR A 55 -7.50 -21.86 -3.78
N VAL A 56 -6.39 -21.49 -4.40
CA VAL A 56 -6.22 -20.15 -4.98
C VAL A 56 -6.38 -20.26 -6.49
N LEU A 57 -7.45 -19.70 -7.03
CA LEU A 57 -7.71 -19.67 -8.47
C LEU A 57 -6.78 -18.64 -9.10
N VAL A 58 -5.79 -19.10 -9.87
CA VAL A 58 -4.75 -18.26 -10.49
C VAL A 58 -4.96 -18.14 -11.99
N GLY A 59 -4.76 -16.92 -12.50
CA GLY A 59 -5.03 -16.57 -13.90
C GLY A 59 -3.89 -15.81 -14.56
N HIS A 60 -4.14 -14.55 -14.94
CA HIS A 60 -3.10 -13.71 -15.53
C HIS A 60 -1.93 -13.49 -14.56
N LEU A 61 -0.69 -13.57 -15.05
CA LEU A 61 0.54 -13.49 -14.23
C LEU A 61 0.55 -14.45 -13.03
N LYS A 62 0.02 -15.66 -13.22
CA LYS A 62 -0.06 -16.72 -12.19
C LYS A 62 1.27 -16.96 -11.49
N GLU A 63 2.41 -16.77 -12.15
CA GLU A 63 3.75 -16.99 -11.65
C GLU A 63 4.05 -16.08 -10.45
N MET A 64 3.65 -14.81 -10.51
CA MET A 64 3.79 -13.87 -9.39
C MET A 64 2.89 -14.29 -8.21
N VAL A 65 1.66 -14.71 -8.51
CA VAL A 65 0.70 -15.17 -7.48
C VAL A 65 1.18 -16.47 -6.84
N ILE A 66 1.75 -17.39 -7.61
CA ILE A 66 2.32 -18.65 -7.12
C ILE A 66 3.54 -18.36 -6.24
N SER A 67 4.44 -17.47 -6.65
CA SER A 67 5.58 -17.07 -5.82
C SER A 67 5.13 -16.49 -4.47
N GLU A 68 4.06 -15.69 -4.49
CA GLU A 68 3.47 -15.18 -3.25
C GLU A 68 2.83 -16.28 -2.41
N ILE A 69 2.11 -17.23 -3.03
CA ILE A 69 1.57 -18.41 -2.34
C ILE A 69 2.69 -19.18 -1.63
N GLU A 70 3.81 -19.42 -2.30
CA GLU A 70 4.96 -20.10 -1.72
C GLU A 70 5.55 -19.33 -0.53
N ARG A 71 5.59 -17.99 -0.60
CA ARG A 71 6.01 -17.14 0.52
C ARG A 71 5.06 -17.27 1.71
N ILE A 72 3.75 -17.15 1.47
CA ILE A 72 2.71 -17.27 2.49
C ILE A 72 2.73 -18.67 3.13
N GLN A 73 2.89 -19.72 2.32
CA GLN A 73 2.93 -21.12 2.74
C GLN A 73 4.07 -21.39 3.73
N LYS A 74 5.23 -20.74 3.57
CA LYS A 74 6.36 -20.83 4.53
C LYS A 74 6.00 -20.29 5.91
N ASN A 75 5.16 -19.23 5.97
CA ASN A 75 4.68 -18.64 7.22
C ASN A 75 3.51 -19.42 7.84
N HIS A 76 2.85 -20.29 7.06
CA HIS A 76 1.70 -21.09 7.49
C HIS A 76 1.84 -22.58 7.11
N PRO A 77 2.81 -23.32 7.68
CA PRO A 77 3.12 -24.70 7.26
C PRO A 77 1.99 -25.71 7.46
N ASN A 78 1.02 -25.40 8.34
CA ASN A 78 -0.13 -26.27 8.63
C ASN A 78 -1.35 -26.02 7.73
N LEU A 79 -1.24 -25.15 6.74
CA LEU A 79 -2.31 -24.76 5.84
C LEU A 79 -1.93 -25.15 4.42
N GLU A 80 -2.69 -25.99 3.73
CA GLU A 80 -2.38 -26.40 2.35
C GLU A 80 -2.92 -25.36 1.36
N ILE A 81 -2.05 -24.58 0.71
CA ILE A 81 -2.45 -23.58 -0.29
C ILE A 81 -2.15 -24.11 -1.70
N ILE A 82 -3.19 -24.31 -2.50
CA ILE A 82 -3.10 -25.01 -3.79
C ILE A 82 -3.48 -24.07 -4.93
N PRO A 83 -2.56 -23.69 -5.83
CA PRO A 83 -2.92 -22.96 -7.02
C PRO A 83 -3.78 -23.83 -7.94
N SER A 84 -4.87 -23.27 -8.46
CA SER A 84 -5.76 -23.94 -9.43
C SER A 84 -5.98 -23.04 -10.64
N PRO A 85 -5.96 -23.59 -11.87
CA PRO A 85 -6.11 -22.79 -13.07
C PRO A 85 -7.52 -22.22 -13.19
N TRP A 86 -7.62 -20.95 -13.56
CA TRP A 86 -8.89 -20.32 -13.93
C TRP A 86 -9.39 -20.80 -15.31
N THR A 87 -10.69 -20.80 -15.52
CA THR A 87 -11.38 -21.35 -16.70
C THR A 87 -11.67 -20.31 -17.78
N THR A 88 -11.25 -19.05 -17.60
CA THR A 88 -11.53 -17.87 -18.45
C THR A 88 -13.01 -17.57 -18.72
N LYS A 89 -13.92 -18.40 -18.21
CA LYS A 89 -15.38 -18.38 -18.43
C LYS A 89 -16.15 -17.68 -17.32
N GLY A 90 -15.45 -16.90 -16.48
CA GLY A 90 -16.02 -16.13 -15.38
C GLY A 90 -15.85 -16.81 -14.02
N LEU A 91 -16.01 -16.00 -12.96
CA LEU A 91 -15.80 -16.37 -11.56
C LEU A 91 -16.61 -17.61 -11.16
N ALA A 92 -17.87 -17.71 -11.58
CA ALA A 92 -18.71 -18.84 -11.21
C ALA A 92 -18.15 -20.16 -11.77
N SER A 93 -17.63 -20.13 -13.00
CA SER A 93 -17.01 -21.26 -13.66
C SER A 93 -15.66 -21.61 -13.04
N ASP A 94 -14.88 -20.62 -12.60
CA ASP A 94 -13.62 -20.83 -11.90
C ASP A 94 -13.85 -21.61 -10.60
N ILE A 95 -14.83 -21.22 -9.80
CA ILE A 95 -15.21 -21.95 -8.58
C ILE A 95 -15.73 -23.35 -8.93
N ALA A 96 -16.59 -23.48 -9.95
CA ALA A 96 -17.18 -24.75 -10.35
C ALA A 96 -16.16 -25.78 -10.87
N SER A 97 -15.00 -25.33 -11.36
CA SER A 97 -13.89 -26.20 -11.75
C SER A 97 -13.35 -27.05 -10.59
N LEU A 98 -13.63 -26.66 -9.34
CA LEU A 98 -13.24 -27.37 -8.12
C LEU A 98 -14.25 -28.43 -7.68
N SER A 99 -15.32 -28.68 -8.45
CA SER A 99 -16.38 -29.64 -8.11
C SER A 99 -15.89 -31.06 -7.81
N SER A 100 -14.80 -31.52 -8.44
CA SER A 100 -14.18 -32.83 -8.14
C SER A 100 -13.32 -32.85 -6.87
N LYS A 101 -13.00 -31.67 -6.32
CA LYS A 101 -12.08 -31.50 -5.18
C LYS A 101 -12.79 -31.10 -3.89
N ILE A 102 -13.99 -30.53 -3.97
CA ILE A 102 -14.73 -29.97 -2.85
C ILE A 102 -16.05 -30.72 -2.66
N VAL A 103 -16.15 -31.47 -1.56
CA VAL A 103 -17.33 -32.28 -1.20
C VAL A 103 -17.96 -31.88 0.14
N SER A 104 -17.53 -30.75 0.71
CA SER A 104 -17.99 -30.22 2.00
C SER A 104 -18.17 -28.70 1.91
N PRO A 105 -18.82 -28.03 2.89
CA PRO A 105 -18.96 -26.59 2.89
C PRO A 105 -17.61 -25.86 2.82
N PHE A 106 -17.57 -24.78 2.05
CA PHE A 106 -16.36 -24.02 1.76
C PHE A 106 -16.63 -22.52 1.74
N ILE A 107 -15.64 -21.74 2.20
CA ILE A 107 -15.69 -20.28 2.17
C ILE A 107 -14.93 -19.76 0.95
N THR A 108 -15.56 -18.90 0.15
CA THR A 108 -14.96 -18.23 -0.99
C THR A 108 -14.78 -16.75 -0.68
N ILE A 109 -13.60 -16.20 -0.97
CA ILE A 109 -13.31 -14.77 -0.90
C ILE A 109 -12.70 -14.31 -2.22
N LEU A 110 -13.15 -13.19 -2.76
CA LEU A 110 -12.55 -12.61 -3.97
C LEU A 110 -11.17 -12.03 -3.68
N GLY A 111 -10.20 -12.30 -4.56
CA GLY A 111 -8.81 -11.91 -4.38
C GLY A 111 -8.55 -10.41 -4.53
N ASP A 112 -9.49 -9.66 -5.09
CA ASP A 112 -9.42 -8.20 -5.23
C ASP A 112 -10.25 -7.43 -4.19
N GLU A 113 -10.80 -8.14 -3.21
CA GLU A 113 -11.47 -7.52 -2.08
C GLU A 113 -10.53 -7.38 -0.90
N PHE A 114 -10.41 -6.15 -0.44
CA PHE A 114 -9.63 -5.79 0.72
C PHE A 114 -10.56 -5.43 1.88
N TYR A 115 -10.47 -6.24 2.94
CA TYR A 115 -11.20 -6.08 4.18
C TYR A 115 -10.27 -5.60 5.28
N PHE A 116 -10.50 -4.41 5.80
CA PHE A 116 -9.86 -3.91 7.01
C PHE A 116 -10.82 -4.12 8.20
N HIS A 117 -10.26 -4.51 9.36
CA HIS A 117 -11.02 -4.97 10.53
C HIS A 117 -12.12 -6.01 10.21
N PRO A 118 -11.78 -7.18 9.62
CA PRO A 118 -12.77 -8.15 9.15
C PRO A 118 -13.57 -8.77 10.31
N ASP A 119 -14.89 -8.94 10.11
CA ASP A 119 -15.80 -9.57 11.08
C ASP A 119 -16.46 -10.86 10.55
N HIS A 120 -15.82 -11.50 9.55
CA HIS A 120 -16.29 -12.70 8.85
C HIS A 120 -16.61 -13.90 9.74
N LYS A 121 -16.27 -13.87 11.04
CA LYS A 121 -16.73 -14.86 12.02
C LYS A 121 -18.25 -14.99 12.01
N LYS A 122 -18.99 -13.92 11.67
CA LYS A 122 -20.45 -13.93 11.53
C LYS A 122 -20.98 -14.98 10.55
N PHE A 123 -20.22 -15.36 9.52
CA PHE A 123 -20.61 -16.48 8.65
C PHE A 123 -20.73 -17.79 9.40
N VAL A 124 -19.87 -18.03 10.40
CA VAL A 124 -19.95 -19.21 11.27
C VAL A 124 -21.21 -19.17 12.12
N ASP A 125 -21.62 -17.98 12.56
CA ASP A 125 -22.83 -17.78 13.35
C ASP A 125 -24.09 -17.95 12.48
N THR A 126 -24.09 -17.46 11.24
CA THR A 126 -25.14 -17.74 10.25
C THR A 126 -25.25 -19.23 9.94
N PHE A 127 -24.12 -19.92 9.78
CA PHE A 127 -24.09 -21.37 9.55
C PHE A 127 -24.67 -22.18 10.72
N LYS A 128 -24.43 -21.73 11.95
CA LYS A 128 -25.05 -22.32 13.16
C LYS A 128 -26.55 -22.05 13.22
N LYS A 129 -26.96 -20.81 12.89
CA LYS A 129 -28.35 -20.37 12.93
C LYS A 129 -29.21 -21.11 11.91
N HIS A 130 -28.66 -21.40 10.74
CA HIS A 130 -29.36 -22.07 9.64
C HIS A 130 -28.66 -23.36 9.19
N PRO A 131 -28.83 -24.49 9.91
CA PRO A 131 -28.14 -25.75 9.61
C PRO A 131 -28.45 -26.36 8.23
N LYS A 132 -29.53 -25.91 7.58
CA LYS A 132 -29.97 -26.36 6.25
C LYS A 132 -29.56 -25.40 5.12
N LEU A 133 -28.80 -24.34 5.43
CA LEU A 133 -28.40 -23.39 4.42
C LEU A 133 -27.57 -24.09 3.33
N ILE A 134 -27.78 -23.66 2.09
CA ILE A 134 -26.97 -24.09 0.94
C ILE A 134 -25.96 -23.01 0.52
N ALA A 135 -26.24 -21.76 0.88
CA ALA A 135 -25.30 -20.66 0.75
C ALA A 135 -25.56 -19.57 1.80
N SER A 136 -24.50 -18.84 2.14
CA SER A 136 -24.60 -17.56 2.82
C SER A 136 -23.71 -16.51 2.17
N ILE A 137 -24.20 -15.28 2.08
CA ILE A 137 -23.59 -14.19 1.30
C ILE A 137 -23.29 -13.01 2.23
N GLY A 138 -22.07 -12.48 2.14
CA GLY A 138 -21.68 -11.28 2.89
C GLY A 138 -22.40 -10.06 2.35
N VAL A 139 -23.04 -9.30 3.23
CA VAL A 139 -23.70 -8.04 2.87
C VAL A 139 -23.31 -6.93 3.84
N GLN A 140 -23.37 -5.69 3.39
CA GLN A 140 -23.14 -4.51 4.22
C GLN A 140 -24.05 -3.37 3.76
N LYS A 141 -24.56 -2.58 4.70
CA LYS A 141 -25.27 -1.34 4.37
C LYS A 141 -24.29 -0.26 3.91
N THR A 142 -24.64 0.46 2.85
CA THR A 142 -23.82 1.55 2.32
C THR A 142 -24.68 2.77 2.00
N SER A 143 -24.22 3.95 2.40
CA SER A 143 -24.81 5.22 1.93
C SER A 143 -24.40 5.56 0.49
N LEU A 144 -23.38 4.90 -0.04
CA LEU A 144 -22.84 5.13 -1.38
C LEU A 144 -23.44 4.14 -2.39
N LEU A 145 -24.56 4.50 -3.01
CA LEU A 145 -25.23 3.68 -4.04
C LEU A 145 -24.33 3.38 -5.25
N SER A 146 -23.33 4.22 -5.53
CA SER A 146 -22.34 3.98 -6.58
C SER A 146 -21.52 2.70 -6.37
N ARG A 147 -21.34 2.24 -5.12
CA ARG A 147 -20.70 0.95 -4.81
C ARG A 147 -21.58 -0.21 -5.25
N ILE A 148 -22.90 -0.12 -4.99
CA ILE A 148 -23.87 -1.15 -5.40
C ILE A 148 -23.93 -1.26 -6.92
N ARG A 149 -23.93 -0.14 -7.65
CA ARG A 149 -23.93 -0.13 -9.13
C ARG A 149 -22.72 -0.82 -9.76
N LYS A 150 -21.59 -0.90 -9.03
CA LYS A 150 -20.36 -1.58 -9.48
C LYS A 150 -20.30 -3.06 -9.08
N ASN A 151 -21.06 -3.44 -8.05
CA ASN A 151 -21.18 -4.79 -7.50
C ASN A 151 -22.62 -5.28 -7.70
N TYR A 152 -23.27 -5.79 -6.66
CA TYR A 152 -24.65 -6.29 -6.72
C TYR A 152 -25.44 -5.88 -5.47
N SER A 153 -26.77 -5.80 -5.61
CA SER A 153 -27.70 -5.60 -4.50
C SER A 153 -28.34 -6.90 -4.06
N VAL A 154 -28.85 -6.93 -2.84
CA VAL A 154 -29.53 -8.10 -2.27
C VAL A 154 -30.86 -7.69 -1.67
N GLU A 155 -31.94 -8.40 -2.01
CA GLU A 155 -33.25 -8.24 -1.37
C GLU A 155 -33.46 -9.31 -0.30
N LEU A 156 -33.96 -8.89 0.87
CA LEU A 156 -34.06 -9.74 2.05
C LEU A 156 -35.49 -9.85 2.59
N LYS A 157 -35.84 -11.02 3.14
CA LYS A 157 -36.96 -11.21 4.08
C LYS A 157 -36.42 -11.78 5.38
N GLY A 158 -36.27 -10.93 6.39
CA GLY A 158 -35.45 -11.26 7.55
C GLY A 158 -33.98 -11.35 7.12
N ASP A 159 -33.32 -12.47 7.39
CA ASP A 159 -31.97 -12.76 6.88
C ASP A 159 -31.97 -13.69 5.66
N ARG A 160 -33.14 -14.12 5.18
CA ARG A 160 -33.25 -14.92 3.96
C ARG A 160 -33.14 -14.03 2.73
N ILE A 161 -32.31 -14.44 1.78
CA ILE A 161 -32.18 -13.75 0.49
C ILE A 161 -33.34 -14.16 -0.41
N LEU A 162 -34.02 -13.17 -1.00
CA LEU A 162 -35.09 -13.36 -1.97
C LEU A 162 -34.58 -13.25 -3.41
N GLU A 163 -33.73 -12.26 -3.65
CA GLU A 163 -33.25 -11.91 -4.99
C GLU A 163 -31.89 -11.23 -4.91
N LEU A 164 -31.06 -11.44 -5.93
CA LEU A 164 -29.82 -10.70 -6.15
C LEU A 164 -29.87 -10.04 -7.52
N VAL A 165 -29.38 -8.80 -7.60
CA VAL A 165 -29.32 -8.06 -8.86
C VAL A 165 -27.88 -7.61 -9.10
N GLU A 166 -27.25 -8.15 -10.16
CA GLU A 166 -25.89 -7.79 -10.58
C GLU A 166 -25.87 -6.43 -11.28
N LYS A 167 -24.99 -5.56 -10.80
CA LYS A 167 -24.72 -4.22 -11.34
C LYS A 167 -26.00 -3.45 -11.70
N PRO A 168 -26.92 -3.24 -10.75
CA PRO A 168 -28.17 -2.54 -11.01
C PRO A 168 -27.86 -1.10 -11.40
N SER A 169 -28.47 -0.60 -12.48
CA SER A 169 -28.36 0.82 -12.83
C SER A 169 -29.03 1.71 -11.77
N ASP A 170 -30.17 1.24 -11.25
CA ASP A 170 -30.91 1.85 -10.16
C ASP A 170 -31.01 0.85 -8.99
N PRO A 171 -30.16 0.98 -7.95
CA PRO A 171 -30.18 0.07 -6.82
C PRO A 171 -31.54 0.07 -6.09
N PRO A 172 -32.16 -1.10 -5.85
CA PRO A 172 -33.47 -1.18 -5.20
C PRO A 172 -33.40 -0.86 -3.68
N ASN A 173 -32.21 -0.95 -3.08
CA ASN A 173 -31.97 -0.72 -1.66
C ASN A 173 -30.51 -0.32 -1.39
N ASP A 174 -30.16 -0.14 -0.12
CA ASP A 174 -28.84 0.26 0.38
C ASP A 174 -27.94 -0.93 0.80
N LEU A 175 -28.33 -2.17 0.47
CA LEU A 175 -27.59 -3.38 0.80
C LEU A 175 -26.62 -3.76 -0.32
N LEU A 176 -25.35 -3.56 -0.05
CA LEU A 176 -24.24 -3.96 -0.89
C LEU A 176 -23.90 -5.44 -0.66
N GLY A 177 -23.89 -6.21 -1.75
CA GLY A 177 -23.29 -7.53 -1.77
C GLY A 177 -21.76 -7.47 -1.80
N LEU A 178 -21.14 -8.31 -0.97
CA LEU A 178 -19.68 -8.44 -0.86
C LEU A 178 -19.23 -9.77 -1.48
N GLY A 179 -17.99 -9.86 -1.91
CA GLY A 179 -17.39 -11.06 -2.51
C GLY A 179 -16.91 -12.10 -1.50
N SER A 180 -17.59 -12.20 -0.36
CA SER A 180 -17.42 -13.27 0.61
C SER A 180 -18.65 -14.18 0.60
N TYR A 181 -18.43 -15.47 0.36
CA TYR A 181 -19.51 -16.44 0.16
C TYR A 181 -19.21 -17.73 0.92
N LEU A 182 -20.14 -18.20 1.73
CA LEU A 182 -20.12 -19.55 2.29
C LEU A 182 -21.01 -20.43 1.44
N PHE A 183 -20.46 -21.44 0.77
CA PHE A 183 -21.21 -22.38 -0.07
C PHE A 183 -21.19 -23.78 0.50
N THR A 184 -22.23 -24.56 0.22
CA THR A 184 -22.20 -26.03 0.29
C THR A 184 -21.98 -26.62 -1.11
N PRO A 185 -21.73 -27.93 -1.25
CA PRO A 185 -21.59 -28.58 -2.57
C PRO A 185 -22.81 -28.40 -3.49
N ALA A 186 -23.98 -28.00 -2.97
CA ALA A 186 -25.15 -27.64 -3.77
C ALA A 186 -24.82 -26.57 -4.83
N TYR A 187 -23.87 -25.66 -4.55
CA TYR A 187 -23.40 -24.67 -5.52
C TYR A 187 -23.06 -25.29 -6.89
N PHE A 188 -22.41 -26.45 -6.91
CA PHE A 188 -21.98 -27.09 -8.16
C PHE A 188 -23.15 -27.58 -9.01
N GLU A 189 -24.23 -28.06 -8.39
CA GLU A 189 -25.44 -28.50 -9.10
C GLU A 189 -26.24 -27.30 -9.65
N TYR A 190 -26.34 -26.22 -8.87
CA TYR A 190 -26.94 -24.98 -9.32
C TYR A 190 -26.15 -24.34 -10.46
N PHE A 191 -24.81 -24.35 -10.40
CA PHE A 191 -23.97 -23.85 -11.48
C PHE A 191 -24.23 -24.60 -12.81
N LYS A 192 -24.29 -25.94 -12.79
CA LYS A 192 -24.49 -26.77 -14.00
C LYS A 192 -25.77 -26.42 -14.77
N THR A 193 -26.81 -26.04 -14.04
CA THR A 193 -28.14 -25.77 -14.63
C THR A 193 -28.35 -24.30 -14.95
N THR A 194 -27.54 -23.39 -14.40
CA THR A 194 -27.67 -21.94 -14.60
C THR A 194 -27.22 -21.54 -16.02
N PRO A 195 -28.08 -20.90 -16.82
CA PRO A 195 -27.71 -20.46 -18.16
C PRO A 195 -26.74 -19.25 -18.09
N PRO A 196 -25.90 -19.04 -19.12
CA PRO A 196 -25.10 -17.83 -19.23
C PRO A 196 -25.98 -16.57 -19.26
N SER A 197 -25.48 -15.50 -18.65
CA SER A 197 -26.16 -14.20 -18.64
C SER A 197 -26.32 -13.67 -20.06
N PRO A 198 -27.53 -13.19 -20.45
CA PRO A 198 -27.72 -12.54 -21.75
C PRO A 198 -26.86 -11.28 -21.93
N LYS A 199 -26.47 -10.62 -20.82
CA LYS A 199 -25.69 -9.37 -20.85
C LYS A 199 -24.20 -9.62 -21.07
N SER A 200 -23.61 -10.56 -20.35
CA SER A 200 -22.15 -10.78 -20.34
C SER A 200 -21.72 -12.01 -21.15
N GLY A 201 -22.63 -12.91 -21.49
CA GLY A 201 -22.33 -14.17 -22.18
C GLY A 201 -21.63 -15.22 -21.31
N VAL A 202 -21.43 -14.95 -20.02
CA VAL A 202 -20.86 -15.88 -19.03
C VAL A 202 -21.88 -16.17 -17.92
N ILE A 203 -21.68 -17.28 -17.20
CA ILE A 203 -22.49 -17.57 -16.01
C ILE A 203 -21.96 -16.68 -14.88
N GLU A 204 -22.77 -15.71 -14.45
CA GLU A 204 -22.40 -14.84 -13.34
C GLU A 204 -22.63 -15.56 -12.00
N ILE A 205 -21.77 -15.29 -11.01
CA ILE A 205 -21.93 -15.90 -9.69
C ILE A 205 -23.24 -15.47 -9.03
N THR A 206 -23.66 -14.23 -9.26
CA THR A 206 -24.93 -13.69 -8.80
C THR A 206 -26.13 -14.44 -9.36
N ASP A 207 -26.08 -14.84 -10.64
CA ASP A 207 -27.18 -15.59 -11.27
C ASP A 207 -27.31 -16.98 -10.65
N VAL A 208 -26.18 -17.63 -10.32
CA VAL A 208 -26.17 -18.92 -9.60
C VAL A 208 -26.76 -18.76 -8.21
N ILE A 209 -26.33 -17.74 -7.45
CA ILE A 209 -26.81 -17.48 -6.09
C ILE A 209 -28.31 -17.10 -6.10
N ASP A 210 -28.75 -16.28 -7.05
CA ASP A 210 -30.14 -15.87 -7.21
C ASP A 210 -31.06 -17.07 -7.43
N ARG A 211 -30.63 -17.98 -8.32
CA ARG A 211 -31.33 -19.23 -8.54
C ARG A 211 -31.34 -20.12 -7.30
N MET A 212 -30.20 -20.26 -6.60
CA MET A 212 -30.14 -20.97 -5.32
C MET A 212 -31.16 -20.39 -4.31
N ALA A 213 -31.27 -19.06 -4.24
CA ALA A 213 -32.18 -18.38 -3.34
C ALA A 213 -33.65 -18.65 -3.70
N LYS A 214 -34.01 -18.47 -4.98
CA LYS A 214 -35.38 -18.62 -5.49
C LYS A 214 -35.90 -20.06 -5.43
N GLU A 215 -35.06 -21.04 -5.75
CA GLU A 215 -35.50 -22.45 -5.82
C GLU A 215 -35.44 -23.17 -4.47
N SER A 216 -34.43 -22.91 -3.64
CA SER A 216 -34.27 -23.63 -2.36
C SER A 216 -34.91 -22.93 -1.17
N GLY A 217 -34.96 -21.60 -1.18
CA GLY A 217 -35.26 -20.79 0.00
C GLY A 217 -34.27 -20.97 1.17
N GLN A 218 -33.08 -21.54 0.93
CA GLN A 218 -32.05 -21.84 1.94
C GLN A 218 -30.77 -21.00 1.74
N VAL A 219 -30.91 -19.77 1.22
CA VAL A 219 -29.81 -18.82 1.04
C VAL A 219 -30.00 -17.64 1.98
N PHE A 220 -28.97 -17.31 2.76
CA PHE A 220 -29.06 -16.34 3.86
C PHE A 220 -27.96 -15.27 3.80
N ALA A 221 -28.31 -14.02 4.13
CA ALA A 221 -27.36 -12.94 4.26
C ALA A 221 -26.60 -13.03 5.59
N THR A 222 -25.31 -12.74 5.54
CA THR A 222 -24.46 -12.47 6.70
C THR A 222 -24.09 -11.00 6.68
N GLU A 223 -24.65 -10.20 7.60
CA GLU A 223 -24.39 -8.77 7.69
C GLU A 223 -23.02 -8.50 8.33
N LEU A 224 -22.09 -7.99 7.55
CA LEU A 224 -20.73 -7.65 7.95
C LEU A 224 -20.63 -6.16 8.31
N ASN A 225 -19.87 -5.87 9.38
CA ASN A 225 -19.47 -4.53 9.78
C ASN A 225 -17.96 -4.42 9.60
N VAL A 226 -17.56 -4.12 8.36
CA VAL A 226 -16.17 -4.08 7.92
C VAL A 226 -15.87 -2.82 7.14
N GLU A 227 -14.61 -2.41 7.18
CA GLU A 227 -14.09 -1.45 6.22
C GLU A 227 -13.77 -2.21 4.92
N TYR A 228 -14.59 -1.98 3.89
CA TYR A 228 -14.56 -2.70 2.64
C TYR A 228 -14.05 -1.84 1.49
N PHE A 229 -13.08 -2.38 0.74
CA PHE A 229 -12.55 -1.79 -0.48
C PHE A 229 -12.47 -2.83 -1.60
N ASN A 230 -13.05 -2.51 -2.75
CA ASN A 230 -12.95 -3.34 -3.96
C ASN A 230 -11.85 -2.79 -4.86
N ILE A 231 -10.72 -3.51 -4.95
CA ILE A 231 -9.49 -3.01 -5.59
C ILE A 231 -9.49 -3.37 -7.07
N ASN A 232 -10.13 -2.52 -7.89
CA ASN A 232 -10.16 -2.70 -9.34
C ASN A 232 -8.99 -2.07 -10.08
N SER A 233 -8.38 -1.05 -9.47
CA SER A 233 -7.36 -0.21 -10.06
C SER A 233 -6.35 0.24 -9.01
N MET A 234 -5.24 0.79 -9.47
CA MET A 234 -4.25 1.41 -8.59
C MET A 234 -4.86 2.62 -7.84
N GLN A 235 -5.82 3.31 -8.44
CA GLN A 235 -6.53 4.41 -7.80
C GLN A 235 -7.40 3.92 -6.63
N ASP A 236 -8.09 2.79 -6.79
CA ASP A 236 -8.88 2.19 -5.70
C ASP A 236 -7.98 1.73 -4.55
N TYR A 237 -6.82 1.13 -4.88
CA TYR A 237 -5.81 0.74 -3.89
C TYR A 237 -5.31 1.96 -3.09
N HIS A 238 -4.89 3.02 -3.78
CA HIS A 238 -4.42 4.21 -3.10
C HIS A 238 -5.49 4.88 -2.25
N HIS A 239 -6.75 4.92 -2.72
CA HIS A 239 -7.86 5.44 -1.93
C HIS A 239 -8.08 4.60 -0.67
N ALA A 240 -8.05 3.27 -0.77
CA ALA A 240 -8.16 2.39 0.39
C ALA A 240 -7.03 2.64 1.42
N VAL A 241 -5.79 2.76 0.93
CA VAL A 241 -4.63 3.08 1.78
C VAL A 241 -4.79 4.44 2.46
N TYR A 242 -5.27 5.45 1.74
CA TYR A 242 -5.52 6.78 2.29
C TYR A 242 -6.58 6.77 3.39
N GLU A 243 -7.74 6.14 3.16
CA GLU A 243 -8.82 6.09 4.15
C GLU A 243 -8.32 5.44 5.45
N ILE A 244 -7.67 4.28 5.35
CA ILE A 244 -7.11 3.58 6.52
C ILE A 244 -6.04 4.42 7.21
N ARG A 245 -5.09 4.97 6.47
CA ARG A 245 -4.02 5.81 7.03
C ARG A 245 -4.57 7.06 7.69
N ASN A 246 -5.59 7.69 7.11
CA ASN A 246 -6.19 8.91 7.64
C ASN A 246 -6.96 8.64 8.94
N GLU A 247 -7.75 7.56 8.99
CA GLU A 247 -8.48 7.16 10.20
C GLU A 247 -7.53 6.77 11.34
N GLU A 248 -6.48 6.01 11.03
CA GLU A 248 -5.53 5.53 12.03
C GLU A 248 -4.33 6.46 12.22
N PHE A 249 -4.31 7.65 11.61
CA PHE A 249 -3.08 8.43 11.47
C PHE A 249 -2.40 8.74 12.81
N ALA A 250 -3.21 9.03 13.83
CA ALA A 250 -2.75 9.34 15.18
C ALA A 250 -2.07 8.17 15.92
N LYS A 251 -2.20 6.93 15.42
CA LYS A 251 -1.53 5.75 15.98
C LYS A 251 -0.08 5.62 15.51
N PHE A 252 0.25 6.19 14.35
CA PHE A 252 1.59 6.06 13.77
C PHE A 252 2.57 7.01 14.45
N LYS A 253 3.77 6.49 14.73
CA LYS A 253 4.84 7.25 15.36
C LYS A 253 5.83 7.77 14.36
N THR A 254 6.45 8.89 14.70
CA THR A 254 7.40 9.61 13.85
C THR A 254 8.78 9.64 14.48
N THR A 255 9.80 9.29 13.70
CA THR A 255 11.20 9.47 14.08
C THR A 255 11.83 10.54 13.19
N LEU A 256 12.30 11.64 13.80
CA LEU A 256 13.14 12.61 13.14
C LEU A 256 14.57 12.08 13.07
N ILE A 257 15.14 12.06 11.87
CA ILE A 257 16.50 11.65 11.58
C ILE A 257 17.29 12.90 11.20
N VAL A 258 18.39 13.13 11.90
CA VAL A 258 19.26 14.29 11.71
C VAL A 258 20.69 13.81 11.35
N PRO A 259 21.01 13.65 10.05
CA PRO A 259 22.35 13.30 9.59
C PRO A 259 23.35 14.41 9.92
N THR A 260 24.35 14.13 10.76
CA THR A 260 25.16 15.16 11.42
C THR A 260 26.66 14.90 11.29
N LYS A 261 27.45 15.97 11.10
CA LYS A 261 28.92 15.96 11.20
C LYS A 261 29.44 17.36 11.50
N ASN A 262 29.98 17.56 12.71
CA ASN A 262 30.53 18.83 13.18
C ASN A 262 29.55 20.02 13.01
N ASN A 263 28.38 19.94 13.63
CA ASN A 263 27.33 20.96 13.56
C ASN A 263 27.00 21.54 14.94
N GLU A 264 28.01 21.81 15.78
CA GLU A 264 27.82 22.27 17.16
C GLU A 264 27.04 23.60 17.25
N ARG A 265 27.07 24.40 16.19
CA ARG A 265 26.43 25.73 16.14
C ARG A 265 24.94 25.70 15.83
N SER A 266 24.42 24.60 15.28
CA SER A 266 23.06 24.54 14.73
C SER A 266 22.25 23.34 15.20
N ILE A 267 22.90 22.27 15.66
CA ILE A 267 22.22 21.02 16.04
C ILE A 267 21.22 21.23 17.20
N ALA A 268 21.53 22.12 18.15
CA ALA A 268 20.64 22.43 19.27
C ALA A 268 19.31 23.01 18.77
N ASP A 269 19.37 24.01 17.88
CA ASP A 269 18.20 24.69 17.34
C ASP A 269 17.28 23.72 16.59
N VAL A 270 17.86 22.80 15.80
CA VAL A 270 17.09 21.78 15.09
C VAL A 270 16.41 20.82 16.06
N ILE A 271 17.14 20.31 17.06
CA ILE A 271 16.56 19.38 18.05
C ILE A 271 15.44 20.06 18.85
N VAL A 272 15.69 21.28 19.34
CA VAL A 272 14.71 22.04 20.14
C VAL A 272 13.48 22.40 19.32
N ASP A 273 13.63 22.78 18.05
CA ASP A 273 12.51 23.12 17.17
C ASP A 273 11.55 21.92 16.96
N PHE A 274 12.08 20.71 16.80
CA PHE A 274 11.25 19.51 16.61
C PHE A 274 10.82 18.82 17.91
N LYS A 275 11.39 19.21 19.05
CA LYS A 275 11.09 18.62 20.36
C LYS A 275 9.60 18.76 20.69
N GLY A 276 8.98 17.64 21.08
CA GLY A 276 7.55 17.57 21.39
C GLY A 276 6.61 17.57 20.17
N LYS A 277 7.15 17.62 18.94
CA LYS A 277 6.37 17.48 17.69
C LYS A 277 6.55 16.10 17.04
N VAL A 278 7.64 15.42 17.37
CA VAL A 278 7.97 14.06 16.92
C VAL A 278 8.12 13.13 18.13
N ASP A 279 7.94 11.83 17.92
CA ASP A 279 8.00 10.82 18.99
C ASP A 279 9.45 10.45 19.35
N GLU A 280 10.34 10.44 18.36
CA GLU A 280 11.77 10.15 18.53
C GLU A 280 12.63 11.14 17.73
N ILE A 281 13.76 11.56 18.30
CA ILE A 281 14.80 12.30 17.58
C ILE A 281 16.08 11.46 17.59
N LEU A 282 16.55 11.14 16.39
CA LEU A 282 17.72 10.32 16.12
C LEU A 282 18.79 11.14 15.38
N VAL A 283 19.86 11.49 16.08
CA VAL A 283 21.05 12.11 15.51
C VAL A 283 21.97 11.02 14.98
N VAL A 284 22.24 11.05 13.68
CA VAL A 284 23.10 10.06 13.01
C VAL A 284 24.45 10.71 12.75
N ASP A 285 25.41 10.43 13.62
CA ASP A 285 26.71 11.08 13.63
C ASP A 285 27.72 10.39 12.71
N ALA A 286 28.46 11.17 11.94
CA ALA A 286 29.53 10.70 11.05
C ALA A 286 30.94 11.04 11.58
N GLY A 287 31.16 10.79 12.88
CA GLY A 287 32.43 11.01 13.55
C GLY A 287 32.69 12.48 13.84
N SER A 288 31.74 13.16 14.51
CA SER A 288 31.97 14.55 14.94
C SER A 288 33.10 14.64 15.96
N THR A 289 33.98 15.63 15.77
CA THR A 289 35.14 15.94 16.63
C THR A 289 34.92 17.16 17.51
N ASP A 290 33.81 17.88 17.31
CA ASP A 290 33.42 19.08 18.04
C ASP A 290 32.37 18.78 19.14
N LYS A 291 31.71 19.79 19.70
CA LYS A 291 30.73 19.61 20.79
C LYS A 291 29.36 19.10 20.33
N THR A 292 29.19 18.76 19.05
CA THR A 292 27.91 18.32 18.48
C THR A 292 27.23 17.21 19.27
N LEU A 293 28.01 16.16 19.62
CA LEU A 293 27.48 14.99 20.33
C LEU A 293 27.09 15.30 21.78
N GLU A 294 27.85 16.16 22.44
CA GLU A 294 27.56 16.64 23.79
C GLU A 294 26.24 17.41 23.81
N ILE A 295 26.08 18.33 22.84
CA ILE A 295 24.87 19.14 22.67
C ILE A 295 23.65 18.27 22.36
N ALA A 296 23.78 17.33 21.42
CA ALA A 296 22.69 16.41 21.07
C ALA A 296 22.21 15.57 22.27
N LYS A 297 23.16 15.03 23.06
CA LYS A 297 22.85 14.27 24.28
C LYS A 297 22.21 15.15 25.36
N LYS A 298 22.71 16.38 25.53
CA LYS A 298 22.12 17.37 26.46
C LYS A 298 20.65 17.65 26.13
N GLU A 299 20.32 17.74 24.84
CA GLU A 299 18.94 17.93 24.39
C GLU A 299 18.06 16.67 24.41
N LYS A 300 18.61 15.54 24.90
CA LYS A 300 17.98 14.21 25.00
C LYS A 300 17.68 13.57 23.64
N ALA A 301 18.42 13.91 22.59
CA ALA A 301 18.35 13.17 21.34
C ALA A 301 19.11 11.84 21.46
N LYS A 302 18.59 10.81 20.79
CA LYS A 302 19.30 9.53 20.66
C LYS A 302 20.40 9.68 19.62
N VAL A 303 21.61 9.23 19.93
CA VAL A 303 22.76 9.32 19.02
C VAL A 303 23.12 7.93 18.54
N ILE A 304 23.33 7.79 17.23
CA ILE A 304 23.92 6.62 16.60
C ILE A 304 25.12 7.03 15.76
N HIS A 305 26.11 6.15 15.67
CA HIS A 305 27.38 6.42 14.97
C HIS A 305 27.45 5.69 13.63
N CYS A 306 27.96 6.36 12.62
CA CYS A 306 28.25 5.84 11.29
C CYS A 306 29.77 5.79 11.10
N ASP A 307 30.36 4.62 11.36
CA ASP A 307 31.80 4.39 11.27
C ASP A 307 32.24 4.19 9.82
N VAL A 308 32.28 5.27 9.03
CA VAL A 308 32.70 5.21 7.62
C VAL A 308 33.67 6.35 7.27
N LEU A 309 34.85 5.97 6.79
CA LEU A 309 35.90 6.87 6.32
C LEU A 309 35.67 7.26 4.85
N GLN A 310 34.64 8.07 4.58
CA GLN A 310 34.44 8.68 3.26
C GLN A 310 33.99 10.16 3.39
N PRO A 311 34.25 11.02 2.38
CA PRO A 311 34.02 12.47 2.50
C PRO A 311 32.54 12.87 2.69
N ASP A 312 31.63 12.23 1.97
CA ASP A 312 30.18 12.43 2.09
C ASP A 312 29.52 11.08 2.41
N VAL A 313 28.86 11.00 3.56
CA VAL A 313 28.18 9.80 4.08
C VAL A 313 26.68 10.01 4.23
N PHE A 314 26.12 11.09 3.65
CA PHE A 314 24.72 11.46 3.88
C PHE A 314 23.76 10.30 3.56
N GLY A 315 23.98 9.57 2.47
CA GLY A 315 23.17 8.40 2.12
C GLY A 315 23.27 7.24 3.12
N ILE A 316 24.45 7.02 3.69
CA ILE A 316 24.65 6.01 4.76
C ILE A 316 23.92 6.45 6.03
N GLN A 317 24.01 7.72 6.39
CA GLN A 317 23.33 8.26 7.57
C GLN A 317 21.82 8.18 7.44
N VAL A 318 21.27 8.50 6.26
CA VAL A 318 19.84 8.34 5.96
C VAL A 318 19.42 6.88 6.07
N ASP A 319 20.16 5.95 5.45
CA ASP A 319 19.84 4.52 5.52
C ASP A 319 19.88 3.98 6.96
N LEU A 320 20.97 4.25 7.67
CA LEU A 320 21.14 3.82 9.05
C LEU A 320 20.08 4.44 9.97
N GLY A 321 19.76 5.72 9.75
CA GLY A 321 18.72 6.45 10.47
C GLY A 321 17.34 5.81 10.28
N ILE A 322 16.93 5.55 9.04
CA ILE A 322 15.61 4.97 8.74
C ILE A 322 15.51 3.54 9.29
N LYS A 323 16.59 2.75 9.18
CA LYS A 323 16.63 1.39 9.77
C LYS A 323 16.50 1.41 11.30
N SER A 324 17.18 2.36 11.95
CA SER A 324 17.25 2.47 13.41
C SER A 324 16.06 3.22 14.02
N ALA A 325 15.22 3.86 13.20
CA ALA A 325 14.02 4.55 13.63
C ALA A 325 13.03 3.59 14.31
N SER A 326 12.50 4.00 15.46
CA SER A 326 11.46 3.27 16.18
C SER A 326 10.05 3.60 15.70
N GLY A 327 9.85 4.75 15.04
CA GLY A 327 8.58 5.15 14.45
C GLY A 327 8.27 4.43 13.14
N ASP A 328 6.99 4.49 12.76
CA ASP A 328 6.46 4.00 11.48
C ASP A 328 6.82 4.92 10.31
N ILE A 329 7.00 6.22 10.61
CA ILE A 329 7.34 7.27 9.66
C ILE A 329 8.72 7.81 9.99
N ALA A 330 9.61 7.80 9.00
CA ALA A 330 10.92 8.43 9.09
C ALA A 330 10.89 9.81 8.45
N VAL A 331 11.29 10.84 9.20
CA VAL A 331 11.40 12.22 8.72
C VAL A 331 12.87 12.61 8.73
N VAL A 332 13.44 12.96 7.59
CA VAL A 332 14.85 13.36 7.47
C VAL A 332 14.93 14.87 7.36
N VAL A 333 15.80 15.50 8.16
CA VAL A 333 16.11 16.93 8.09
C VAL A 333 17.60 17.19 8.25
N THR A 334 18.14 18.22 7.61
CA THR A 334 19.55 18.60 7.78
C THR A 334 19.81 19.33 9.11
N PRO A 335 21.03 19.21 9.66
CA PRO A 335 21.39 19.79 10.96
C PRO A 335 21.73 21.29 10.88
N ASP A 336 21.77 21.88 9.69
CA ASP A 336 22.30 23.23 9.41
C ASP A 336 21.30 24.38 9.66
N GLY A 337 20.07 24.03 10.08
CA GLY A 337 19.00 25.01 10.28
C GLY A 337 18.44 25.57 8.97
N SER A 338 18.59 24.89 7.84
CA SER A 338 17.91 25.30 6.58
C SER A 338 16.39 25.08 6.61
N TYR A 339 15.92 24.20 7.49
CA TYR A 339 14.52 23.78 7.59
C TYR A 339 13.97 23.96 9.00
N ARG A 340 12.64 24.00 9.14
CA ARG A 340 11.95 24.15 10.43
C ARG A 340 10.79 23.16 10.56
N SER A 341 10.44 22.87 11.80
CA SER A 341 9.30 22.04 12.18
C SER A 341 7.96 22.63 11.75
N LYS A 342 7.89 23.91 11.37
CA LYS A 342 6.67 24.54 10.83
C LYS A 342 6.09 23.80 9.62
N ASP A 343 6.93 23.22 8.77
CA ASP A 343 6.48 22.48 7.58
C ASP A 343 6.29 20.98 7.84
N TYR A 344 6.66 20.48 9.02
CA TYR A 344 6.49 19.07 9.39
C TYR A 344 5.02 18.60 9.30
N PRO A 345 4.01 19.35 9.81
CA PRO A 345 2.61 18.97 9.63
C PRO A 345 2.19 18.86 8.16
N LYS A 346 2.80 19.65 7.26
CA LYS A 346 2.52 19.55 5.83
C LYS A 346 3.02 18.22 5.27
N LEU A 347 4.25 17.82 5.62
CA LEU A 347 4.78 16.51 5.20
C LEU A 347 3.83 15.39 5.63
N LEU A 348 3.37 15.42 6.88
CA LEU A 348 2.49 14.39 7.41
C LEU A 348 1.11 14.35 6.74
N GLU A 349 0.50 15.51 6.45
CA GLU A 349 -0.83 15.53 5.83
C GLU A 349 -0.84 14.86 4.46
N TYR A 350 0.17 15.15 3.62
CA TYR A 350 0.30 14.51 2.31
C TYR A 350 0.76 13.05 2.39
N LEU A 351 1.39 12.66 3.51
CA LEU A 351 1.87 11.29 3.72
C LEU A 351 0.73 10.30 3.98
N LYS A 352 -0.46 10.79 4.34
CA LYS A 352 -1.68 9.97 4.38
C LYS A 352 -2.01 9.37 3.01
N ASP A 353 -1.80 10.13 1.92
CA ASP A 353 -2.15 9.75 0.54
C ASP A 353 -0.95 9.30 -0.30
N SER A 354 0.24 9.20 0.31
CA SER A 354 1.49 8.89 -0.39
C SER A 354 2.44 8.02 0.42
N ASP A 355 3.41 7.43 -0.26
CA ASP A 355 4.46 6.60 0.34
C ASP A 355 5.64 7.44 0.82
N MET A 356 5.92 8.53 0.10
CA MET A 356 6.96 9.50 0.41
C MET A 356 6.45 10.91 0.11
N VAL A 357 6.77 11.85 1.00
CA VAL A 357 6.57 13.27 0.76
C VAL A 357 7.91 13.97 0.84
N ILE A 358 8.27 14.73 -0.18
CA ILE A 358 9.52 15.48 -0.25
C ILE A 358 9.24 16.97 -0.41
N GLY A 359 10.02 17.80 0.27
CA GLY A 359 9.90 19.24 0.10
C GLY A 359 10.48 19.73 -1.24
N THR A 360 10.01 20.87 -1.72
CA THR A 360 10.67 21.64 -2.78
C THR A 360 11.08 23.02 -2.30
N ARG A 361 12.28 23.45 -2.69
CA ARG A 361 12.83 24.78 -2.40
C ARG A 361 12.76 25.70 -3.61
N THR A 362 11.98 25.36 -4.65
CA THR A 362 11.84 26.21 -5.84
C THR A 362 10.81 27.33 -5.66
N THR A 363 9.92 27.22 -4.68
CA THR A 363 8.90 28.22 -4.37
C THR A 363 9.53 29.49 -3.78
N ARG A 364 9.73 30.51 -4.61
CA ARG A 364 10.45 31.76 -4.26
C ARG A 364 9.91 32.46 -3.02
N GLN A 365 8.60 32.44 -2.81
CA GLN A 365 7.90 33.07 -1.69
C GLN A 365 8.21 32.42 -0.34
N MET A 366 8.77 31.20 -0.35
CA MET A 366 9.09 30.43 0.85
C MET A 366 10.60 30.40 1.13
N ILE A 367 11.40 31.14 0.37
CA ILE A 367 12.86 31.22 0.53
C ILE A 367 13.21 32.50 1.29
N GLU A 368 13.89 32.35 2.43
CA GLU A 368 14.39 33.48 3.21
C GLU A 368 15.42 34.30 2.41
N GLN A 369 15.34 35.62 2.58
CA GLN A 369 16.24 36.56 1.93
C GLN A 369 17.67 36.36 2.45
N GLY A 370 18.64 36.23 1.54
CA GLY A 370 20.04 35.96 1.92
C GLY A 370 20.35 34.49 2.19
N SER A 371 19.45 33.56 1.88
CA SER A 371 19.76 32.13 1.84
C SER A 371 20.80 31.80 0.76
N ASN A 372 21.48 30.66 0.92
CA ASN A 372 22.51 30.19 -0.02
C ASN A 372 21.95 29.50 -1.28
N LEU A 373 20.63 29.47 -1.45
CA LEU A 373 19.98 28.85 -2.61
C LEU A 373 19.92 29.83 -3.79
N LEU A 374 21.05 29.95 -4.49
CA LEU A 374 21.19 30.83 -5.65
C LEU A 374 20.17 30.48 -6.76
N PRO A 375 19.69 31.46 -7.54
CA PRO A 375 18.73 31.21 -8.61
C PRO A 375 19.14 30.11 -9.60
N GLY A 376 20.42 30.03 -9.97
CA GLY A 376 20.94 28.99 -10.86
C GLY A 376 20.82 27.57 -10.29
N VAL A 377 21.04 27.40 -8.98
CA VAL A 377 20.86 26.10 -8.29
C VAL A 377 19.40 25.66 -8.35
N ARG A 378 18.45 26.60 -8.20
CA ARG A 378 17.02 26.29 -8.31
C ARG A 378 16.65 25.82 -9.70
N VAL A 379 17.14 26.50 -10.74
CA VAL A 379 16.88 26.11 -12.13
C VAL A 379 17.42 24.70 -12.40
N ILE A 380 18.61 24.39 -11.89
CA ILE A 380 19.22 23.06 -12.04
C ILE A 380 18.40 21.98 -11.33
N ASN A 381 17.96 22.22 -10.09
CA ASN A 381 17.08 21.29 -9.37
C ASN A 381 15.74 21.09 -10.08
N LEU A 382 15.18 22.14 -10.69
CA LEU A 382 13.98 22.07 -11.50
C LEU A 382 14.20 21.19 -12.73
N ILE A 383 15.30 21.38 -13.46
CA ILE A 383 15.65 20.55 -14.61
C ILE A 383 15.81 19.10 -14.18
N LEU A 384 16.53 18.82 -13.09
CA LEU A 384 16.70 17.45 -12.58
C LEU A 384 15.35 16.83 -12.21
N GLY A 385 14.47 17.56 -11.52
CA GLY A 385 13.12 17.10 -11.21
C GLY A 385 12.34 16.72 -12.47
N LYS A 386 12.36 17.58 -13.49
CA LYS A 386 11.71 17.31 -14.79
C LYS A 386 12.35 16.17 -15.56
N LEU A 387 13.66 15.96 -15.45
CA LEU A 387 14.30 14.80 -16.06
C LEU A 387 13.85 13.49 -15.41
N ILE A 388 13.67 13.46 -14.09
CA ILE A 388 13.05 12.30 -13.41
C ILE A 388 11.64 12.08 -13.98
N GLU A 389 10.83 13.13 -14.14
CA GLU A 389 9.49 12.98 -14.77
C GLU A 389 9.58 12.39 -16.18
N VAL A 390 10.52 12.83 -17.01
CA VAL A 390 10.70 12.33 -18.37
C VAL A 390 11.11 10.86 -18.39
N PHE A 391 12.06 10.46 -17.54
CA PHE A 391 12.54 9.09 -17.48
C PHE A 391 11.47 8.11 -16.99
N TRP A 392 10.58 8.56 -16.10
CA TRP A 392 9.46 7.77 -15.57
C TRP A 392 8.09 8.35 -15.98
N TRP A 393 7.97 8.85 -17.21
CA TRP A 393 6.78 9.56 -17.71
C TRP A 393 5.46 8.82 -17.49
N GLY A 394 5.46 7.49 -17.58
CA GLY A 394 4.25 6.66 -17.38
C GLY A 394 3.72 6.64 -15.95
N MET A 395 4.43 7.23 -15.00
CA MET A 395 4.07 7.28 -13.60
C MET A 395 3.67 8.66 -13.10
N GLU A 396 3.81 9.66 -13.96
CA GLU A 396 3.34 11.03 -13.76
C GLU A 396 3.73 11.67 -12.39
N PRO A 397 4.96 11.50 -11.87
CA PRO A 397 5.38 12.30 -10.72
C PRO A 397 5.41 13.78 -11.09
N ARG A 398 5.27 14.65 -10.08
CA ARG A 398 5.38 16.11 -10.24
C ARG A 398 6.51 16.62 -9.35
N PHE A 399 7.68 16.75 -9.94
CA PHE A 399 8.91 17.18 -9.30
C PHE A 399 9.42 18.50 -9.87
N THR A 400 9.90 19.33 -8.94
CA THR A 400 10.56 20.60 -9.20
C THR A 400 11.85 20.75 -8.39
N ASP A 401 12.16 19.85 -7.43
CA ASP A 401 13.44 19.84 -6.71
C ASP A 401 13.94 18.40 -6.47
N ALA A 402 15.05 18.04 -7.09
CA ALA A 402 15.62 16.70 -6.97
C ALA A 402 16.60 16.52 -5.80
N MET A 403 16.88 17.56 -5.01
CA MET A 403 17.96 17.56 -4.00
C MET A 403 17.51 18.10 -2.65
N CYS A 404 16.21 18.13 -2.39
CA CYS A 404 15.70 18.60 -1.11
C CYS A 404 15.87 17.53 -0.03
N SER A 405 16.60 17.87 1.03
CA SER A 405 16.92 16.98 2.14
C SER A 405 15.97 17.19 3.33
N TYR A 406 14.70 17.52 3.05
CA TYR A 406 13.62 17.53 4.02
C TYR A 406 12.43 16.75 3.45
N PHE A 407 12.25 15.53 3.94
CA PHE A 407 11.24 14.59 3.45
C PHE A 407 10.76 13.67 4.56
N ALA A 408 9.60 13.07 4.36
CA ALA A 408 9.04 12.01 5.18
C ALA A 408 8.76 10.78 4.31
N ILE A 409 8.98 9.59 4.85
CA ILE A 409 8.71 8.33 4.16
C ILE A 409 8.21 7.30 5.16
N TRP A 410 7.24 6.47 4.75
CA TRP A 410 6.86 5.31 5.55
C TRP A 410 7.99 4.29 5.60
N LYS A 411 8.26 3.73 6.77
CA LYS A 411 9.36 2.79 6.96
C LYS A 411 9.15 1.49 6.18
N ASP A 412 7.90 1.04 6.02
CA ASP A 412 7.56 -0.11 5.19
C ASP A 412 7.77 0.19 3.69
N SER A 413 7.34 1.36 3.20
CA SER A 413 7.62 1.82 1.83
C SER A 413 9.13 1.92 1.57
N TYR A 414 9.91 2.46 2.52
CA TYR A 414 11.37 2.48 2.42
C TYR A 414 11.97 1.07 2.33
N ALA A 415 11.51 0.13 3.14
CA ALA A 415 12.00 -1.25 3.13
C ALA A 415 11.82 -1.93 1.76
N LYS A 416 10.74 -1.60 1.03
CA LYS A 416 10.48 -2.12 -0.33
C LYS A 416 11.50 -1.61 -1.36
N ILE A 417 11.84 -0.32 -1.31
CA ILE A 417 12.80 0.27 -2.27
C ILE A 417 14.25 0.11 -1.86
N ARG A 418 14.51 -0.15 -0.58
CA ARG A 418 15.87 -0.21 -0.04
C ARG A 418 16.82 -1.14 -0.81
N PRO A 419 16.43 -2.35 -1.26
CA PRO A 419 17.32 -3.21 -2.05
C PRO A 419 17.80 -2.57 -3.35
N GLY A 420 17.03 -1.62 -3.89
CA GLY A 420 17.39 -0.84 -5.06
C GLY A 420 18.26 0.39 -4.78
N LEU A 421 18.52 0.76 -3.52
CA LEU A 421 19.32 1.95 -3.17
C LEU A 421 20.81 1.63 -3.05
N GLU A 422 21.64 2.39 -3.76
CA GLU A 422 23.09 2.21 -3.84
C GLU A 422 23.88 3.44 -3.38
N MET A 423 23.29 4.63 -3.44
CA MET A 423 24.00 5.88 -3.18
C MET A 423 24.31 6.05 -1.70
N LYS A 424 25.58 6.33 -1.40
CA LYS A 424 26.09 6.53 -0.05
C LYS A 424 26.21 8.01 0.36
N ASP A 425 25.94 8.91 -0.57
CA ASP A 425 26.06 10.37 -0.43
C ASP A 425 24.71 11.06 -0.70
N LYS A 426 24.71 12.39 -0.88
CA LYS A 426 23.49 13.18 -1.13
C LYS A 426 22.67 12.75 -2.34
N ARG A 427 23.25 12.00 -3.30
CA ARG A 427 22.52 11.44 -4.44
C ARG A 427 21.49 10.39 -4.03
N ILE A 428 21.49 9.95 -2.78
CA ILE A 428 20.40 9.15 -2.20
C ILE A 428 19.03 9.85 -2.35
N ILE A 429 18.98 11.19 -2.33
CA ILE A 429 17.71 11.92 -2.43
C ILE A 429 17.03 11.68 -3.80
N PRO A 430 17.67 12.00 -4.94
CA PRO A 430 17.08 11.68 -6.22
C PRO A 430 16.94 10.17 -6.42
N GLU A 431 17.82 9.33 -5.86
CA GLU A 431 17.66 7.87 -5.91
C GLU A 431 16.38 7.39 -5.20
N LEU A 432 16.06 7.94 -4.03
CA LEU A 432 14.82 7.65 -3.32
C LEU A 432 13.60 8.05 -4.14
N MET A 433 13.62 9.23 -4.77
CA MET A 433 12.56 9.67 -5.66
C MET A 433 12.40 8.70 -6.84
N MET A 434 13.51 8.32 -7.48
CA MET A 434 13.53 7.40 -8.62
C MET A 434 13.03 6.00 -8.24
N GLU A 435 13.48 5.42 -7.13
CA GLU A 435 13.07 4.09 -6.68
C GLU A 435 11.63 4.08 -6.17
N THR A 436 11.18 5.13 -5.48
CA THR A 436 9.78 5.26 -5.05
C THR A 436 8.86 5.23 -6.25
N VAL A 437 9.17 6.06 -7.26
CA VAL A 437 8.43 6.06 -8.52
C VAL A 437 8.60 4.68 -9.17
N ARG A 438 9.79 4.17 -9.43
CA ARG A 438 9.99 2.85 -10.09
C ARG A 438 9.24 1.68 -9.44
N SER A 439 8.92 1.76 -8.14
CA SER A 439 8.12 0.79 -7.39
C SER A 439 6.60 1.06 -7.35
N TYR A 440 6.06 1.92 -8.21
CA TYR A 440 4.63 2.30 -8.25
C TYR A 440 4.10 2.99 -7.01
N MET A 441 5.01 3.46 -6.15
CA MET A 441 4.66 4.16 -4.94
C MET A 441 4.47 5.65 -5.24
N ARG A 442 3.61 6.30 -4.46
CA ARG A 442 3.33 7.73 -4.61
C ARG A 442 4.39 8.56 -3.90
N CYS A 443 5.04 9.43 -4.67
CA CYS A 443 5.92 10.46 -4.14
C CYS A 443 5.31 11.83 -4.42
N ILE A 444 4.94 12.57 -3.37
CA ILE A 444 4.36 13.91 -3.48
C ILE A 444 5.40 14.95 -3.12
N GLU A 445 5.55 15.96 -3.96
CA GLU A 445 6.38 17.12 -3.68
C GLU A 445 5.55 18.26 -3.09
N ILE A 446 6.01 18.87 -2.00
CA ILE A 446 5.30 19.97 -1.33
C ILE A 446 6.20 21.19 -1.13
N PRO A 447 5.68 22.43 -1.23
CA PRO A 447 6.48 23.62 -0.99
C PRO A 447 6.84 23.75 0.49
N ILE A 448 8.13 23.92 0.78
CA ILE A 448 8.68 24.06 2.14
C ILE A 448 9.45 25.37 2.30
N SER A 449 9.51 25.87 3.53
CA SER A 449 10.29 27.07 3.85
C SER A 449 11.78 26.74 3.92
N TYR A 450 12.59 27.52 3.21
CA TYR A 450 14.04 27.40 3.19
C TYR A 450 14.68 28.63 3.83
N TYR A 451 15.32 28.42 4.97
CA TYR A 451 15.99 29.45 5.76
C TYR A 451 17.47 29.53 5.42
N ARG A 452 18.10 30.64 5.77
CA ARG A 452 19.55 30.80 5.64
C ARG A 452 20.24 29.81 6.59
N PRO A 453 21.06 28.89 6.08
CA PRO A 453 21.77 27.96 6.95
C PRO A 453 22.76 28.70 7.84
N ILE A 454 22.93 28.18 9.05
CA ILE A 454 23.92 28.65 10.01
C ILE A 454 25.34 28.32 9.52
N GLU A 455 25.49 27.21 8.80
CA GLU A 455 26.75 26.76 8.21
C GLU A 455 26.64 26.61 6.69
N SER A 456 27.50 27.31 5.93
CA SER A 456 27.50 27.24 4.48
C SER A 456 28.53 26.25 3.96
N VAL A 457 28.08 25.21 3.26
CA VAL A 457 28.97 24.30 2.52
C VAL A 457 29.02 24.71 1.04
N LYS A 458 30.22 24.84 0.46
CA LYS A 458 30.39 25.05 -0.98
C LYS A 458 29.89 23.81 -1.73
N LYS A 459 29.03 24.00 -2.74
CA LYS A 459 28.49 22.93 -3.58
C LYS A 459 29.13 22.99 -4.98
N ASP A 460 29.56 21.84 -5.49
CA ASP A 460 29.96 21.69 -6.88
C ASP A 460 28.75 21.28 -7.71
N ILE A 461 28.04 22.31 -8.18
CA ILE A 461 26.75 22.19 -8.82
C ILE A 461 26.84 21.43 -10.16
N ALA A 462 27.91 21.61 -10.91
CA ALA A 462 28.09 20.99 -12.22
C ALA A 462 28.32 19.48 -12.07
N ARG A 463 29.22 19.08 -11.17
CA ARG A 463 29.48 17.67 -10.87
C ARG A 463 28.23 16.96 -10.34
N GLU A 464 27.49 17.60 -9.43
CA GLU A 464 26.23 17.08 -8.90
C GLU A 464 25.22 16.83 -10.03
N PHE A 465 25.01 17.79 -10.93
CA PHE A 465 24.09 17.67 -12.05
C PHE A 465 24.37 16.46 -12.95
N PHE A 466 25.59 16.34 -13.49
CA PHE A 466 25.94 15.23 -14.39
C PHE A 466 25.91 13.88 -13.67
N SER A 467 26.27 13.85 -12.38
CA SER A 467 26.24 12.61 -11.60
C SER A 467 24.83 12.07 -11.38
N VAL A 468 23.84 12.95 -11.15
CA VAL A 468 22.44 12.54 -11.00
C VAL A 468 21.87 12.08 -12.35
N ILE A 469 22.21 12.75 -13.45
CA ILE A 469 21.81 12.28 -14.78
C ILE A 469 22.36 10.87 -15.04
N GLY A 470 23.65 10.64 -14.78
CA GLY A 470 24.26 9.31 -14.92
C GLY A 470 23.53 8.24 -14.08
N LEU A 471 23.11 8.60 -12.86
CA LEU A 471 22.28 7.73 -12.01
C LEU A 471 20.91 7.46 -12.63
N MET A 472 20.23 8.45 -13.22
CA MET A 472 18.96 8.24 -13.92
C MET A 472 19.09 7.25 -15.08
N PHE A 473 20.13 7.41 -15.91
CA PHE A 473 20.43 6.46 -16.99
C PHE A 473 20.66 5.06 -16.42
N LYS A 474 21.48 4.94 -15.37
CA LYS A 474 21.70 3.66 -14.70
C LYS A 474 20.37 3.06 -14.23
N LYS A 475 19.54 3.78 -13.47
CA LYS A 475 18.26 3.25 -12.94
C LYS A 475 17.23 2.91 -14.02
N LYS A 476 17.26 3.59 -15.17
CA LYS A 476 16.31 3.36 -16.25
C LYS A 476 16.63 2.12 -17.08
N TRP A 477 17.92 1.85 -17.32
CA TRP A 477 18.38 0.78 -18.22
C TRP A 477 19.06 -0.38 -17.51
N SER A 478 19.38 -0.28 -16.22
CA SER A 478 19.73 -1.44 -15.41
C SER A 478 18.42 -2.17 -15.09
N GLY A 479 18.09 -3.18 -15.89
CA GLY A 479 16.98 -4.08 -15.59
C GLY A 479 17.24 -4.79 -14.26
N ASN A 480 16.21 -4.87 -13.42
CA ASN A 480 16.13 -5.91 -12.40
C ASN A 480 15.66 -7.21 -13.06
#